data_AF-A9KLS6-F1
#
_entry.id   AF-A9KLS6-F1
#
_cell.length_a   1.000
_cell.length_b   1.000
_cell.length_c   1.000
_cell.angle_alpha   90.00
_cell.angle_beta   90.00
_cell.angle_gamma   90.00
#
_symmetry.space_group_name_H-M   'P 1'
#
loop_
_entity.id
_entity.type
_entity.pdbx_description
1 polymer ?
#
loop_
_entity_poly.entity_id
_entity_poly.type
_entity_poly.pdbx_seq_one_letter_code
_entity_poly.pdbx_strand_id
1 'polypeptide(L)'
;MEGMDTTMKKIKVTKATREINQETLKEKKKNLMIFCGIVAAVLVLSFVFMVVEASQKYKLHIVNNTSKNITQLQLLFSSDETNYSSDVFFNSAIGAGEEINTEFPKFPLMGTNSGLISKTFFEGEEGVLNDNGVFYTNFSGKITIEFTEDEAGVITMSIKAKEGKGSLSTFCDEEQVMEFAQK
;
A
#
# COMPACT_ATOMS: atom_id res chain seq x y z
N MET A 1 -77.22 -9.19 -48.12
CA MET A 1 -75.97 -9.54 -47.42
C MET A 1 -74.83 -8.94 -48.22
N GLU A 2 -74.47 -7.70 -47.94
CA GLU A 2 -73.30 -7.04 -48.54
C GLU A 2 -72.10 -7.30 -47.62
N GLY A 3 -71.11 -8.00 -48.14
CA GLY A 3 -69.86 -8.29 -47.45
C GLY A 3 -68.94 -7.08 -47.47
N MET A 4 -68.59 -6.59 -46.29
CA MET A 4 -67.65 -5.50 -46.09
C MET A 4 -66.22 -6.09 -46.07
N ASP A 5 -65.52 -6.00 -47.20
CA ASP A 5 -64.13 -6.44 -47.33
C ASP A 5 -63.18 -5.30 -46.89
N THR A 6 -62.72 -5.35 -45.64
CA THR A 6 -61.71 -4.42 -45.10
C THR A 6 -60.32 -4.84 -45.57
N THR A 7 -59.90 -4.28 -46.71
CA THR A 7 -58.54 -4.48 -47.23
C THR A 7 -57.52 -3.74 -46.35
N MET A 8 -56.80 -4.49 -45.51
CA MET A 8 -55.63 -3.97 -44.79
C MET A 8 -54.53 -3.54 -45.77
N LYS A 9 -54.26 -2.24 -45.81
CA LYS A 9 -53.21 -1.62 -46.62
C LYS A 9 -51.83 -2.03 -46.09
N LYS A 10 -51.17 -2.99 -46.75
CA LYS A 10 -49.77 -3.37 -46.43
C LYS A 10 -48.84 -2.19 -46.69
N ILE A 11 -48.27 -1.63 -45.63
CA ILE A 11 -47.26 -0.58 -45.70
C ILE A 11 -45.97 -1.19 -46.29
N LYS A 12 -45.57 -0.75 -47.49
CA LYS A 12 -44.31 -1.14 -48.14
C LYS A 12 -43.16 -0.33 -47.51
N VAL A 13 -42.24 -1.01 -46.85
CA VAL A 13 -40.99 -0.41 -46.35
C VAL A 13 -40.11 0.00 -47.53
N THR A 14 -39.82 1.30 -47.67
CA THR A 14 -39.00 1.89 -48.73
C THR A 14 -37.49 1.75 -48.45
N LYS A 15 -36.65 1.80 -49.50
CA LYS A 15 -35.17 1.68 -49.40
C LYS A 15 -34.56 2.68 -48.39
N ALA A 16 -35.06 3.92 -48.36
CA ALA A 16 -34.63 4.93 -47.39
C ALA A 16 -34.86 4.50 -45.92
N THR A 17 -35.96 3.80 -45.62
CA THR A 17 -36.24 3.27 -44.27
C THR A 17 -35.30 2.10 -43.91
N ARG A 18 -34.74 1.36 -44.88
CA ARG A 18 -33.74 0.31 -44.62
C ARG A 18 -32.34 0.89 -44.39
N GLU A 19 -31.97 1.94 -45.10
CA GLU A 19 -30.69 2.64 -44.94
C GLU A 19 -30.61 3.38 -43.60
N ILE A 20 -31.67 4.10 -43.21
CA ILE A 20 -31.77 4.76 -41.90
C ILE A 20 -31.68 3.74 -40.75
N ASN A 21 -32.29 2.56 -40.89
CA ASN A 21 -32.21 1.47 -39.90
C ASN A 21 -30.82 0.81 -39.85
N GLN A 22 -30.10 0.70 -40.98
CA GLN A 22 -28.74 0.19 -41.00
C GLN A 22 -27.73 1.17 -40.40
N GLU A 23 -27.87 2.47 -40.66
CA GLU A 23 -27.02 3.51 -40.06
C GLU A 23 -27.25 3.60 -38.55
N THR A 24 -28.50 3.62 -38.08
CA THR A 24 -28.80 3.59 -36.64
C THR A 24 -28.33 2.29 -35.96
N LEU A 25 -28.36 1.14 -36.64
CA LEU A 25 -27.78 -0.10 -36.12
C LEU A 25 -26.24 -0.06 -36.06
N LYS A 26 -25.57 0.57 -37.04
CA LYS A 26 -24.11 0.77 -37.03
C LYS A 26 -23.69 1.73 -35.93
N GLU A 27 -24.41 2.83 -35.73
CA GLU A 27 -24.17 3.77 -34.64
C GLU A 27 -24.40 3.11 -33.27
N LYS A 28 -25.47 2.32 -33.11
CA LYS A 28 -25.70 1.55 -31.87
C LYS A 28 -24.57 0.57 -31.58
N LYS A 29 -24.05 -0.13 -32.61
CA LYS A 29 -22.91 -1.05 -32.45
C LYS A 29 -21.62 -0.29 -32.11
N LYS A 30 -21.36 0.85 -32.74
CA LYS A 30 -20.22 1.72 -32.45
C LYS A 30 -20.30 2.25 -31.01
N ASN A 31 -21.46 2.73 -30.58
CA ASN A 31 -21.68 3.23 -29.22
C ASN A 31 -21.56 2.11 -28.19
N LEU A 32 -22.06 0.90 -28.49
CA LEU A 32 -21.87 -0.28 -27.64
C LEU A 32 -20.38 -0.65 -27.53
N MET A 33 -19.63 -0.62 -28.64
CA MET A 33 -18.20 -0.93 -28.65
C MET A 33 -17.38 0.08 -27.85
N ILE A 34 -17.68 1.38 -27.99
CA ILE A 34 -17.06 2.43 -27.18
C ILE A 34 -17.39 2.25 -25.70
N PHE A 35 -18.65 1.98 -25.38
CA PHE A 35 -19.07 1.74 -24.00
C PHE A 35 -18.37 0.53 -23.38
N CYS A 36 -18.30 -0.60 -24.09
CA CYS A 36 -17.54 -1.77 -23.66
C CYS A 36 -16.05 -1.46 -23.48
N GLY A 37 -15.46 -0.64 -24.35
CA GLY A 37 -14.09 -0.16 -24.23
C GLY A 37 -13.85 0.66 -22.95
N ILE A 38 -14.77 1.57 -22.63
CA ILE A 38 -14.72 2.36 -21.40
C ILE A 38 -14.84 1.46 -20.17
N VAL A 39 -15.81 0.53 -20.15
CA VAL A 39 -16.01 -0.41 -19.03
C VAL A 39 -14.76 -1.28 -18.83
N ALA A 40 -14.18 -1.81 -19.91
CA ALA A 40 -12.95 -2.60 -19.82
C ALA A 40 -11.77 -1.77 -19.27
N ALA A 41 -11.60 -0.52 -19.72
CA ALA A 41 -10.56 0.37 -19.22
C ALA A 41 -10.73 0.67 -17.72
N VAL A 42 -11.96 0.93 -17.26
CA VAL A 42 -12.25 1.17 -15.84
C VAL A 42 -11.94 -0.07 -14.99
N LEU A 43 -12.29 -1.26 -15.47
CA LEU A 43 -11.98 -2.52 -14.77
C LEU A 43 -10.47 -2.76 -14.66
N VAL A 44 -9.72 -2.54 -15.75
CA VAL A 44 -8.25 -2.65 -15.72
C VAL A 44 -7.65 -1.66 -14.74
N LEU A 45 -8.09 -0.39 -14.76
CA LEU A 45 -7.60 0.62 -13.85
C LEU A 45 -7.91 0.27 -12.38
N SER A 46 -9.11 -0.24 -12.11
CA SER A 46 -9.53 -0.68 -10.77
C SER A 46 -8.69 -1.86 -10.29
N PHE A 47 -8.39 -2.81 -11.16
CA PHE A 47 -7.51 -3.93 -10.85
C PHE A 47 -6.09 -3.47 -10.54
N VAL A 48 -5.53 -2.54 -11.32
CA VAL A 48 -4.21 -1.95 -11.05
C VAL A 48 -4.18 -1.29 -9.68
N PHE A 49 -5.19 -0.49 -9.34
CA PHE A 49 -5.29 0.11 -8.01
C PHE A 49 -5.36 -0.94 -6.89
N MET A 50 -6.16 -1.99 -7.07
CA MET A 50 -6.26 -3.08 -6.10
C MET A 50 -4.93 -3.80 -5.89
N VAL A 51 -4.18 -4.07 -6.96
CA VAL A 51 -2.85 -4.71 -6.88
C VAL A 51 -1.85 -3.80 -6.17
N VAL A 52 -1.84 -2.50 -6.50
CA VAL A 52 -0.96 -1.52 -5.84
C VAL A 52 -1.27 -1.45 -4.35
N GLU A 53 -2.54 -1.36 -3.96
CA GLU A 53 -2.93 -1.31 -2.56
C GLU A 53 -2.57 -2.59 -1.80
N ALA A 54 -2.80 -3.76 -2.41
CA ALA A 54 -2.41 -5.04 -1.83
C ALA A 54 -0.88 -5.16 -1.66
N SER A 55 -0.10 -4.64 -2.61
CA SER A 55 1.38 -4.70 -2.58
C SER A 55 2.00 -3.84 -1.48
N GLN A 56 1.27 -2.87 -0.93
CA GLN A 56 1.75 -1.98 0.12
C GLN A 56 1.42 -2.47 1.53
N LYS A 57 0.70 -3.59 1.65
CA LYS A 57 0.27 -4.09 2.96
C LYS A 57 1.38 -4.80 3.72
N TYR A 58 1.46 -4.49 5.00
CA TYR A 58 2.39 -5.09 5.96
C TYR A 58 3.85 -5.08 5.48
N LYS A 59 4.27 -4.01 4.81
CA LYS A 59 5.62 -3.89 4.24
C LYS A 59 6.58 -3.22 5.21
N LEU A 60 7.80 -3.73 5.29
CA LEU A 60 8.90 -3.09 5.99
C LEU A 60 10.03 -2.84 4.98
N HIS A 61 10.51 -1.61 4.96
CA HIS A 61 11.63 -1.18 4.13
C HIS A 61 12.72 -0.63 5.03
N ILE A 62 13.91 -1.21 4.97
CA ILE A 62 15.04 -0.81 5.80
C ILE A 62 16.16 -0.39 4.87
N VAL A 63 16.71 0.80 5.08
CA VAL A 63 17.82 1.34 4.30
C VAL A 63 18.97 1.63 5.25
N ASN A 64 20.15 1.04 4.99
CA ASN A 64 21.35 1.26 5.77
C ASN A 64 22.35 2.13 4.99
N ASN A 65 22.18 3.45 5.04
CA ASN A 65 23.10 4.42 4.47
C ASN A 65 24.24 4.78 5.44
N THR A 66 24.68 3.81 6.26
CA THR A 66 25.83 3.97 7.16
C THR A 66 27.03 3.16 6.66
N SER A 67 28.20 3.43 7.22
CA SER A 67 29.44 2.67 7.01
C SER A 67 29.49 1.36 7.80
N LYS A 68 28.54 1.12 8.71
CA LYS A 68 28.49 -0.05 9.60
C LYS A 68 27.41 -1.03 9.16
N ASN A 69 27.64 -2.32 9.41
CA ASN A 69 26.62 -3.34 9.21
C ASN A 69 25.58 -3.29 10.34
N ILE A 70 24.30 -3.43 10.01
CA ILE A 70 23.25 -3.70 10.99
C ILE A 70 23.19 -5.22 11.17
N THR A 71 23.56 -5.69 12.35
CA THR A 71 23.60 -7.14 12.66
C THR A 71 22.23 -7.68 13.06
N GLN A 72 21.41 -6.84 13.69
CA GLN A 72 20.06 -7.21 14.12
C GLN A 72 19.18 -5.97 14.24
N LEU A 73 17.91 -6.11 13.84
CA LEU A 73 16.85 -5.13 14.07
C LEU A 73 15.61 -5.84 14.63
N GLN A 74 15.14 -5.36 15.77
CA GLN A 74 13.90 -5.80 16.41
C GLN A 74 12.89 -4.65 16.43
N LEU A 75 11.63 -4.96 16.19
CA LEU A 75 10.53 -4.02 16.36
C LEU A 75 9.54 -4.63 17.35
N LEU A 76 9.14 -3.84 18.33
CA LEU A 76 8.26 -4.19 19.42
C LEU A 76 7.10 -3.20 19.44
N PHE A 77 5.88 -3.71 19.34
CA PHE A 77 4.69 -2.91 19.62
C PHE A 77 4.29 -3.14 21.08
N SER A 78 4.38 -2.11 21.91
CA SER A 78 4.18 -2.20 23.36
C SER A 78 3.06 -1.27 23.82
N SER A 79 2.21 -1.75 24.71
CA SER A 79 1.28 -0.93 25.48
C SER A 79 1.27 -1.36 26.95
N ASP A 80 0.60 -0.58 27.79
CA ASP A 80 0.44 -0.88 29.22
C ASP A 80 -0.24 -2.24 29.49
N GLU A 81 -1.05 -2.72 28.53
CA GLU A 81 -1.83 -3.95 28.68
C GLU A 81 -1.21 -5.13 27.94
N THR A 82 -0.48 -4.91 26.85
CA THR A 82 0.04 -6.00 26.01
C THR A 82 1.32 -5.61 25.30
N ASN A 83 2.25 -6.56 25.25
CA ASN A 83 3.47 -6.45 24.46
C ASN A 83 3.39 -7.43 23.28
N TYR A 84 3.38 -6.88 22.07
CA TYR A 84 3.54 -7.62 20.82
C TYR A 84 4.98 -7.46 20.33
N SER A 85 5.83 -8.40 20.69
CA SER A 85 7.16 -8.49 20.10
C SER A 85 7.10 -9.27 18.80
N SER A 86 7.86 -8.86 17.79
CA SER A 86 8.35 -9.86 16.85
C SER A 86 9.42 -10.70 17.52
N ASP A 87 9.42 -12.01 17.28
CA ASP A 87 10.43 -12.90 17.88
C ASP A 87 11.85 -12.56 17.38
N VAL A 88 12.02 -12.20 16.11
CA VAL A 88 13.11 -11.40 15.54
C VAL A 88 12.63 -10.91 14.16
N PHE A 89 12.74 -9.62 13.84
CA PHE A 89 12.37 -9.14 12.49
C PHE A 89 13.43 -9.46 11.44
N PHE A 90 14.70 -9.19 11.74
CA PHE A 90 15.84 -9.47 10.87
C PHE A 90 16.97 -10.15 11.65
N ASN A 91 17.21 -11.42 11.33
CA ASN A 91 18.39 -12.20 11.76
C ASN A 91 19.47 -12.24 10.67
N SER A 92 19.25 -11.57 9.55
CA SER A 92 20.22 -11.45 8.47
C SER A 92 20.83 -10.06 8.55
N ALA A 93 22.16 -9.99 8.55
CA ALA A 93 22.87 -8.73 8.57
C ALA A 93 22.48 -7.88 7.34
N ILE A 94 22.27 -6.59 7.55
CA ILE A 94 22.10 -5.59 6.49
C ILE A 94 23.45 -4.93 6.29
N GLY A 95 24.06 -5.14 5.13
CA GLY A 95 25.36 -4.57 4.82
C GLY A 95 25.35 -3.05 4.83
N ALA A 96 26.52 -2.45 5.01
CA ALA A 96 26.73 -1.03 4.78
C ALA A 96 26.33 -0.65 3.34
N GLY A 97 25.49 0.38 3.19
CA GLY A 97 24.95 0.84 1.91
C GLY A 97 23.85 -0.04 1.31
N GLU A 98 23.37 -1.06 2.03
CA GLU A 98 22.33 -1.97 1.53
C GLU A 98 20.93 -1.56 1.97
N GLU A 99 19.93 -2.01 1.20
CA GLU A 99 18.52 -1.90 1.54
C GLU A 99 17.85 -3.27 1.52
N ILE A 100 16.80 -3.41 2.32
CA ILE A 100 15.98 -4.61 2.35
C ILE A 100 14.50 -4.23 2.31
N ASN A 101 13.76 -4.95 1.47
CA ASN A 101 12.31 -4.91 1.39
C ASN A 101 11.76 -6.25 1.87
N THR A 102 10.86 -6.22 2.85
CA THR A 102 10.32 -7.40 3.51
C THR A 102 8.89 -7.17 4.00
N GLU A 103 8.34 -8.15 4.72
CA GLU A 103 7.02 -8.10 5.33
C GLU A 103 7.11 -8.21 6.84
N PHE A 104 6.11 -7.66 7.54
CA PHE A 104 5.94 -7.84 8.97
C PHE A 104 4.63 -8.56 9.33
N PRO A 105 4.59 -9.36 10.41
CA PRO A 105 3.39 -10.06 10.80
C PRO A 105 2.30 -9.08 11.21
N LYS A 106 1.06 -9.49 10.98
CA LYS A 106 -0.11 -8.73 11.41
C LYS A 106 -0.22 -8.77 12.93
N PHE A 107 -0.21 -7.60 13.56
CA PHE A 107 -0.45 -7.45 14.99
C PHE A 107 -1.86 -6.91 15.27
N PRO A 108 -2.58 -7.46 16.29
CA PRO A 108 -3.88 -6.97 16.70
C PRO A 108 -3.73 -5.74 17.62
N LEU A 109 -3.40 -4.59 17.05
CA LEU A 109 -3.15 -3.33 17.79
C LEU A 109 -4.43 -2.51 18.09
N MET A 110 -5.59 -3.00 17.67
CA MET A 110 -6.85 -2.26 17.84
C MET A 110 -7.18 -2.05 19.31
N GLY A 111 -7.27 -0.78 19.73
CA GLY A 111 -7.66 -0.41 21.09
C GLY A 111 -6.56 -0.54 22.14
N THR A 112 -5.31 -0.82 21.73
CA THR A 112 -4.19 -1.02 22.66
C THR A 112 -3.32 0.24 22.84
N ASN A 113 -3.44 1.25 21.98
CA ASN A 113 -2.56 2.44 21.98
C ASN A 113 -1.07 2.07 21.97
N SER A 114 -0.69 1.10 21.15
CA SER A 114 0.66 0.53 21.19
C SER A 114 1.71 1.49 20.60
N GLY A 115 2.77 1.75 21.37
CA GLY A 115 3.98 2.41 20.90
C GLY A 115 4.88 1.43 20.13
N LEU A 116 5.55 1.91 19.08
CA LEU A 116 6.55 1.17 18.33
C LEU A 116 7.93 1.47 18.91
N ILE A 117 8.59 0.44 19.43
CA ILE A 117 9.95 0.50 19.93
C ILE A 117 10.83 -0.29 18.96
N SER A 118 11.94 0.28 18.50
CA SER A 118 12.96 -0.45 17.76
C SER A 118 14.18 -0.71 18.63
N LYS A 119 14.79 -1.88 18.46
CA LYS A 119 16.11 -2.19 19.00
C LYS A 119 17.06 -2.53 17.87
N THR A 120 18.07 -1.70 17.67
CA THR A 120 19.01 -1.81 16.55
C THR A 120 20.41 -2.14 17.04
N PHE A 121 21.04 -3.14 16.44
CA PHE A 121 22.38 -3.58 16.77
C PHE A 121 23.30 -3.35 15.57
N PHE A 122 24.20 -2.39 15.68
CA PHE A 122 25.30 -2.22 14.72
C PHE A 122 26.47 -3.12 15.07
N GLU A 123 27.26 -3.49 14.06
CA GLU A 123 28.46 -4.28 14.27
C GLU A 123 29.40 -3.62 15.30
N GLY A 124 29.71 -4.36 16.36
CA GLY A 124 30.60 -3.90 17.43
C GLY A 124 29.96 -2.99 18.47
N GLU A 125 28.68 -2.63 18.35
CA GLU A 125 27.96 -1.75 19.27
C GLU A 125 26.92 -2.49 20.12
N GLU A 126 26.56 -1.91 21.26
CA GLU A 126 25.40 -2.38 22.03
C GLU A 126 24.08 -2.00 21.33
N GLY A 127 23.02 -2.76 21.61
CA GLY A 127 21.72 -2.52 21.01
C GLY A 127 21.08 -1.24 21.52
N VAL A 128 20.82 -0.29 20.62
CA VAL A 128 20.17 0.99 20.92
C VAL A 128 18.66 0.82 20.85
N LEU A 129 17.94 1.32 21.86
CA LEU A 129 16.49 1.35 21.92
C LEU A 129 15.97 2.73 21.51
N ASN A 130 14.99 2.76 20.62
CA ASN A 130 14.34 3.98 20.16
C ASN A 130 12.82 3.83 20.21
N ASP A 131 12.15 4.87 20.71
CA ASP A 131 10.69 4.99 20.65
C ASP A 131 10.32 5.74 19.37
N ASN A 132 9.48 5.14 18.54
CA ASN A 132 9.26 5.54 17.15
C ASN A 132 7.84 6.04 16.87
N GLY A 133 7.01 6.17 17.91
CA GLY A 133 5.64 6.67 17.77
C GLY A 133 4.56 5.65 18.10
N VAL A 134 3.29 6.01 17.88
CA VAL A 134 2.12 5.34 18.46
C VAL A 134 1.08 4.94 17.42
N PHE A 135 0.47 3.78 17.63
CA PHE A 135 -0.52 3.14 16.78
C PHE A 135 -1.80 2.87 17.59
N TYR A 136 -2.92 3.45 17.15
CA TYR A 136 -4.22 3.36 17.82
C TYR A 136 -5.13 2.27 17.24
N THR A 137 -4.85 1.83 16.01
CA THR A 137 -5.63 0.82 15.29
C THR A 137 -4.70 -0.25 14.74
N ASN A 138 -5.28 -1.36 14.26
CA ASN A 138 -4.53 -2.34 13.46
C ASN A 138 -3.81 -1.62 12.32
N PHE A 139 -2.50 -1.80 12.25
CA PHE A 139 -1.67 -1.21 11.21
C PHE A 139 -1.43 -2.22 10.10
N SER A 140 -1.74 -1.81 8.86
CA SER A 140 -1.58 -2.64 7.67
C SER A 140 -0.74 -1.97 6.59
N GLY A 141 -0.10 -0.83 6.89
CA GLY A 141 0.65 -0.05 5.93
C GLY A 141 2.10 -0.50 5.73
N LYS A 142 2.92 0.45 5.29
CA LYS A 142 4.37 0.31 5.13
C LYS A 142 5.10 1.05 6.26
N ILE A 143 6.07 0.40 6.90
CA ILE A 143 7.07 1.06 7.76
C ILE A 143 8.35 1.20 6.94
N THR A 144 8.94 2.39 6.95
CA THR A 144 10.25 2.65 6.37
C THR A 144 11.19 3.10 7.48
N ILE A 145 12.35 2.48 7.58
CA ILE A 145 13.40 2.81 8.54
C ILE A 145 14.67 3.10 7.73
N GLU A 146 15.22 4.27 7.88
CA GLU A 146 16.43 4.70 7.20
C GLU A 146 17.47 5.10 8.23
N PHE A 147 18.66 4.52 8.11
CA PHE A 147 19.82 4.87 8.91
C PHE A 147 20.78 5.65 8.03
N THR A 148 21.18 6.84 8.47
CA THR A 148 22.15 7.69 7.79
C THR A 148 23.31 7.99 8.72
N GLU A 149 24.50 8.16 8.17
CA GLU A 149 25.70 8.54 8.92
C GLU A 149 26.28 9.83 8.35
N ASP A 150 26.59 10.79 9.22
CA ASP A 150 27.22 12.04 8.83
C ASP A 150 28.76 11.94 8.75
N GLU A 151 29.43 13.03 8.35
CA GLU A 151 30.89 13.07 8.24
C GLU A 151 31.62 12.87 9.58
N ALA A 152 30.94 13.12 10.72
CA ALA A 152 31.46 12.92 12.06
C ALA A 152 31.22 11.49 12.58
N GLY A 153 30.57 10.63 11.80
CA GLY A 153 30.23 9.26 12.18
C GLY A 153 28.99 9.18 13.08
N VAL A 154 28.19 10.24 13.17
CA VAL A 154 26.94 10.25 13.93
C VAL A 154 25.86 9.57 13.09
N ILE A 155 25.26 8.52 13.65
CA ILE A 155 24.18 7.79 13.00
C ILE A 155 22.83 8.39 13.40
N THR A 156 22.01 8.73 12.41
CA THR A 156 20.63 9.18 12.59
C THR A 156 19.68 8.15 12.01
N MET A 157 18.67 7.78 12.78
CA MET A 157 17.57 6.91 12.36
C MET A 157 16.35 7.77 12.04
N SER A 158 15.83 7.63 10.82
CA SER A 158 14.52 8.12 10.42
C SER A 158 13.55 6.95 10.31
N ILE A 159 12.35 7.09 10.87
CA ILE A 159 11.31 6.07 10.80
C ILE A 159 9.97 6.67 10.46
N LYS A 160 9.31 6.08 9.47
CA LYS A 160 8.01 6.53 8.96
C LYS A 160 7.07 5.35 8.75
N ALA A 161 5.92 5.39 9.40
CA ALA A 161 4.81 4.50 9.12
C ALA A 161 3.75 5.21 8.27
N LYS A 162 3.42 4.63 7.12
CA LYS A 162 2.42 5.17 6.21
C LYS A 162 1.39 4.10 5.89
N GLU A 163 0.15 4.36 6.28
CA GLU A 163 -1.01 3.62 5.82
C GLU A 163 -1.61 4.28 4.58
N GLY A 164 -2.32 3.53 3.73
CA GLY A 164 -3.04 4.09 2.59
C GLY A 164 -3.98 5.24 3.01
N LYS A 165 -4.38 6.10 2.06
CA LYS A 165 -5.17 7.33 2.34
C LYS A 165 -6.28 7.10 3.38
N GLY A 166 -6.23 7.82 4.51
CA GLY A 166 -7.39 8.02 5.40
C GLY A 166 -7.26 7.62 6.87
N SER A 167 -6.12 7.09 7.32
CA SER A 167 -5.93 6.68 8.71
C SER A 167 -5.19 7.77 9.51
N LEU A 168 -5.91 8.46 10.40
CA LEU A 168 -5.37 9.38 11.43
C LEU A 168 -4.99 8.63 12.72
N SER A 169 -4.81 7.30 12.65
CA SER A 169 -4.62 6.43 13.81
C SER A 169 -3.18 5.92 13.95
N THR A 170 -2.26 6.42 13.12
CA THR A 170 -0.83 6.13 13.19
C THR A 170 -0.05 7.43 13.23
N PHE A 171 0.79 7.58 14.26
CA PHE A 171 1.67 8.73 14.42
C PHE A 171 3.10 8.20 14.57
N CYS A 172 3.82 8.11 13.46
CA CYS A 172 5.17 7.57 13.38
C CYS A 172 5.83 8.18 12.13
N ASP A 173 6.53 9.29 12.35
CA ASP A 173 7.30 10.04 11.37
C ASP A 173 8.38 10.80 12.15
N GLU A 174 9.34 10.04 12.67
CA GLU A 174 10.33 10.48 13.65
C GLU A 174 11.73 10.44 13.07
N GLU A 175 12.59 11.33 13.54
CA GLU A 175 14.03 11.35 13.24
C GLU A 175 14.80 11.51 14.53
N GLN A 176 15.75 10.61 14.78
CA GLN A 176 16.44 10.50 16.06
C GLN A 176 17.92 10.17 15.88
N VAL A 177 18.78 10.89 16.60
CA VAL A 177 20.20 10.55 16.68
C VAL A 177 20.35 9.30 17.54
N MET A 178 21.15 8.34 17.06
CA MET A 178 21.42 7.11 17.78
C MET A 178 22.54 7.32 18.81
N GLU A 179 22.19 7.17 20.09
CA GLU A 179 23.14 7.27 21.20
C GLU A 179 23.67 5.87 21.55
N PHE A 180 24.91 5.61 21.17
CA PHE A 180 25.63 4.40 21.55
C PHE A 180 26.32 4.62 22.91
N ALA A 181 26.33 3.59 23.77
CA ALA A 181 27.05 3.65 25.03
C ALA A 181 28.55 3.88 24.76
N GLN A 182 29.14 4.92 25.37
CA GLN A 182 30.58 5.13 25.29
C GLN A 182 31.29 3.97 26.02
N LYS A 183 32.20 3.29 25.31
CA LYS A 183 33.07 2.25 25.87
C LYS A 183 34.25 2.85 26.65
#